data_AF-A0A629KGY8-F1
#
_entry.id   AF-A0A629KGY8-F1
#
_cell.length_a   1.000
_cell.length_b   1.000
_cell.length_c   1.000
_cell.angle_alpha   90.00
_cell.angle_beta   90.00
_cell.angle_gamma   90.00
#
_symmetry.space_group_name_H-M   'P 1'
#
loop_
_entity.id
_entity.type
_entity.pdbx_description
1 polymer ?
#
loop_
_entity_poly.entity_id
_entity_poly.type
_entity_poly.pdbx_seq_one_letter_code
_entity_poly.pdbx_strand_id
1 'polypeptide(L)'
;QNKKLSKAPASLRVLRPFLIKWFELGNPGIDESAVELLKHLDLKIKKSGQSVLQDDPTEGPLTKEEHTSLIKAMNHAYRKGELSLPHYAISLLISLTGRRPQQLVMLKYKDLIQKNLDNGKVEYVISVPRVKQRGKELRYRELAIISEVASIVQLQANQSVKLVEQALGKTLDDYSKREVPIFL
;
A
#
# COMPACT_ATOMS: atom_id res chain seq x y z
N GLN A 1 -21.29 27.42 -21.96
CA GLN A 1 -21.28 28.39 -20.84
C GLN A 1 -20.61 27.75 -19.63
N ASN A 2 -19.79 28.53 -18.93
CA ASN A 2 -18.76 28.10 -17.97
C ASN A 2 -19.27 27.23 -16.81
N LYS A 3 -18.64 26.08 -16.64
CA LYS A 3 -18.69 25.24 -15.44
C LYS A 3 -17.92 25.96 -14.32
N LYS A 4 -18.61 26.75 -13.50
CA LYS A 4 -18.07 27.20 -12.21
C LYS A 4 -17.93 25.97 -11.31
N LEU A 5 -16.71 25.46 -11.17
CA LEU A 5 -16.37 24.64 -10.00
C LEU A 5 -16.54 25.53 -8.77
N SER A 6 -17.61 25.34 -8.00
CA SER A 6 -17.63 25.80 -6.62
C SER A 6 -16.58 24.96 -5.87
N LYS A 7 -15.51 25.61 -5.39
CA LYS A 7 -14.63 24.96 -4.42
C LYS A 7 -15.49 24.62 -3.22
N ALA A 8 -15.68 23.32 -2.96
CA ALA A 8 -16.35 22.89 -1.73
C ALA A 8 -15.62 23.53 -0.54
N PRO A 9 -16.33 24.14 0.43
CA PRO A 9 -15.69 24.74 1.57
C PRO A 9 -14.80 23.71 2.26
N ALA A 10 -13.62 24.13 2.74
CA ALA A 10 -12.71 23.26 3.46
C ALA A 10 -13.46 22.62 4.63
N SER A 11 -13.74 21.33 4.51
CA SER A 11 -14.56 20.66 5.52
C SER A 11 -13.82 20.69 6.86
N LEU A 12 -14.55 20.88 7.96
CA LEU A 12 -14.00 20.86 9.31
C LEU A 12 -13.19 19.57 9.59
N ARG A 13 -13.46 18.48 8.85
CA ARG A 13 -12.66 17.25 8.84
C ARG A 13 -11.19 17.46 8.47
N VAL A 14 -10.91 18.32 7.50
CA VAL A 14 -9.56 18.64 7.03
C VAL A 14 -8.92 19.68 7.94
N LEU A 15 -9.69 20.70 8.35
CA LEU A 15 -9.18 21.79 9.18
C LEU A 15 -8.90 21.36 10.62
N ARG A 16 -9.69 20.45 11.19
CA ARG A 16 -9.52 19.98 12.57
C ARG A 16 -8.09 19.50 12.90
N PRO A 17 -7.52 18.50 12.20
CA PRO A 17 -6.16 18.06 12.51
C PRO A 17 -5.12 19.16 12.28
N PHE A 18 -5.34 20.06 11.31
CA PHE A 18 -4.48 21.20 11.07
C PHE A 18 -4.49 22.18 12.25
N LEU A 19 -5.67 22.62 12.70
CA LEU A 19 -5.83 23.58 13.81
C LEU A 19 -5.32 23.01 15.13
N ILE A 20 -5.59 21.74 15.42
CA ILE A 20 -5.03 21.05 16.59
C ILE A 20 -3.51 21.07 16.52
N LYS A 21 -2.93 20.73 15.36
CA LYS A 21 -1.47 20.69 15.22
C LYS A 21 -0.82 22.08 15.28
N TRP A 22 -1.48 23.09 14.73
CA TRP A 22 -1.04 24.49 14.78
C TRP A 22 -0.86 24.97 16.22
N PHE A 23 -1.85 24.70 17.07
CA PHE A 23 -1.79 24.97 18.51
C PHE A 23 -0.72 24.13 19.22
N GLU A 24 -0.65 22.81 18.97
CA GLU A 24 0.35 21.93 19.59
C GLU A 24 1.80 22.33 19.26
N LEU A 25 2.02 23.05 18.16
CA LEU A 25 3.32 23.59 17.76
C LEU A 25 3.63 24.95 18.41
N GLY A 26 2.74 25.49 19.25
CA GLY A 26 2.93 26.76 19.97
C GLY A 26 2.66 28.02 19.13
N ASN A 27 1.99 27.89 17.98
CA ASN A 27 1.67 29.05 17.15
C ASN A 27 0.48 29.83 17.74
N PRO A 28 0.50 31.17 17.70
CA PRO A 28 -0.60 31.99 18.20
C PRO A 28 -1.86 31.89 17.31
N GLY A 29 -3.00 32.30 17.86
CA GLY A 29 -4.27 32.46 17.12
C GLY A 29 -5.30 31.36 17.31
N ILE A 30 -5.05 30.37 18.18
CA ILE A 30 -6.02 29.34 18.56
C ILE A 30 -6.00 29.19 20.08
N ASP A 31 -7.15 29.35 20.73
CA ASP A 31 -7.27 29.12 22.17
C ASP A 31 -7.33 27.64 22.51
N GLU A 32 -6.86 27.30 23.72
CA GLU A 32 -6.91 25.93 24.24
C GLU A 32 -8.34 25.36 24.27
N SER A 33 -9.32 26.18 24.65
CA SER A 33 -10.75 25.83 24.66
C SER A 33 -11.28 25.49 23.26
N ALA A 34 -10.80 26.16 22.22
CA ALA A 34 -11.16 25.86 20.84
C ALA A 34 -10.58 24.50 20.40
N VAL A 35 -9.36 24.17 20.83
CA VAL A 35 -8.76 22.85 20.58
C VAL A 35 -9.52 21.75 21.31
N GLU A 36 -9.93 22.00 22.55
CA GLU A 36 -10.74 21.06 23.32
C GLU A 36 -12.09 20.79 22.64
N LEU A 37 -12.79 21.83 22.19
CA LEU A 37 -14.02 21.69 21.41
C LEU A 37 -13.79 20.87 20.13
N LEU A 38 -12.73 21.19 19.37
CA LEU A 38 -12.37 20.46 18.15
C LEU A 38 -12.09 18.99 18.42
N LYS A 39 -11.48 18.63 19.55
CA LYS A 39 -11.22 17.25 19.95
C LYS A 39 -12.49 16.46 20.27
N HIS A 40 -13.52 17.12 20.80
CA HIS A 40 -14.78 16.47 21.19
C HIS A 40 -15.88 16.51 20.13
N LEU A 41 -15.73 17.32 19.07
CA LEU A 41 -16.64 17.35 17.93
C LEU A 41 -16.75 15.98 17.24
N ASP A 42 -17.94 15.38 17.26
CA ASP A 42 -18.23 14.16 16.50
C ASP A 42 -18.62 14.52 15.05
N LEU A 43 -17.74 14.19 14.10
CA LEU A 43 -17.96 14.45 12.70
C LEU A 43 -18.48 13.17 12.04
N LYS A 44 -19.81 13.10 11.83
CA LYS A 44 -20.43 11.96 11.15
C LYS A 44 -19.72 11.67 9.82
N ILE A 45 -19.18 10.46 9.71
CA ILE A 45 -18.60 9.93 8.49
C ILE A 45 -19.71 9.24 7.71
N LYS A 46 -19.89 9.58 6.44
CA LYS A 46 -20.80 8.81 5.57
C LYS A 46 -20.28 7.38 5.53
N LYS A 47 -21.08 6.41 5.99
CA LYS A 47 -20.72 4.99 5.87
C LYS A 47 -20.56 4.66 4.39
N SER A 48 -19.34 4.37 3.97
CA SER A 48 -19.02 3.87 2.63
C SER A 48 -18.98 2.35 2.65
N GLY A 49 -19.27 1.71 1.51
CA GLY A 49 -19.12 0.26 1.34
C GLY A 49 -20.41 -0.56 1.43
N GLN A 50 -21.59 0.08 1.41
CA GLN A 50 -22.86 -0.65 1.37
C GLN A 50 -22.95 -1.58 0.16
N SER A 51 -22.55 -1.11 -1.02
CA SER A 51 -22.52 -1.90 -2.26
C SER A 51 -21.60 -3.12 -2.15
N VAL A 52 -20.47 -2.98 -1.44
CA VAL A 52 -19.55 -4.09 -1.17
C VAL A 52 -20.15 -5.10 -0.20
N LEU A 53 -20.92 -4.65 0.80
CA LEU A 53 -21.58 -5.54 1.77
C LEU A 53 -22.77 -6.30 1.18
N GLN A 54 -23.33 -5.81 0.08
CA GLN A 54 -24.52 -6.37 -0.57
C GLN A 54 -24.20 -7.13 -1.86
N ASP A 55 -22.92 -7.32 -2.18
CA ASP A 55 -22.47 -7.90 -3.45
C ASP A 55 -23.17 -7.28 -4.66
N ASP A 56 -23.26 -5.94 -4.66
CA ASP A 56 -23.87 -5.20 -5.77
C ASP A 56 -23.16 -5.54 -7.09
N PRO A 57 -23.89 -5.93 -8.15
CA PRO A 57 -23.28 -6.42 -9.39
C PRO A 57 -22.53 -5.35 -10.19
N THR A 58 -22.67 -4.08 -9.83
CA THR A 58 -22.08 -2.93 -10.53
C THR A 58 -21.03 -2.19 -9.70
N GLU A 59 -21.28 -2.01 -8.41
CA GLU A 59 -20.46 -1.21 -7.49
C GLU A 59 -19.87 -2.05 -6.34
N GLY A 60 -20.11 -3.36 -6.35
CA GLY A 60 -19.59 -4.34 -5.40
C GLY A 60 -18.22 -4.89 -5.78
N PRO A 61 -17.77 -5.98 -5.13
CA PRO A 61 -16.49 -6.61 -5.46
C PRO A 61 -16.54 -7.28 -6.84
N LEU A 62 -15.36 -7.43 -7.46
CA LEU A 62 -15.25 -8.20 -8.70
C LEU A 62 -15.68 -9.64 -8.48
N THR A 63 -16.48 -10.17 -9.41
CA THR A 63 -16.74 -11.61 -9.51
C THR A 63 -15.45 -12.37 -9.80
N LYS A 64 -15.48 -13.69 -9.62
CA LYS A 64 -14.31 -14.55 -9.87
C LYS A 64 -13.86 -14.48 -11.34
N GLU A 65 -14.82 -14.40 -12.26
CA GLU A 65 -14.60 -14.32 -13.70
C GLU A 65 -14.00 -12.97 -14.09
N GLU A 66 -14.51 -11.88 -13.53
CA GLU A 66 -13.94 -10.53 -13.74
C GLU A 66 -12.55 -10.41 -13.15
N HIS A 67 -12.33 -10.93 -11.94
CA HIS A 67 -11.02 -10.95 -11.31
C HIS A 67 -10.02 -11.74 -12.14
N THR A 68 -10.39 -12.93 -12.62
CA THR A 68 -9.56 -13.73 -13.52
C THR A 68 -9.25 -12.98 -14.82
N SER A 69 -10.24 -12.28 -15.38
CA SER A 69 -10.08 -11.47 -16.59
C SER A 69 -9.15 -10.28 -16.37
N LEU A 70 -9.22 -9.64 -15.20
CA LEU A 70 -8.30 -8.58 -14.78
C LEU A 70 -6.86 -9.10 -14.69
N ILE A 71 -6.63 -10.25 -14.05
CA ILE A 71 -5.29 -10.87 -13.98
C ILE A 71 -4.74 -11.14 -15.39
N LYS A 72 -5.57 -11.68 -16.29
CA LYS A 72 -5.18 -11.95 -17.69
C LYS A 72 -4.84 -10.66 -18.44
N ALA A 73 -5.64 -9.61 -18.27
CA ALA A 73 -5.40 -8.32 -18.89
C ALA A 73 -4.09 -7.68 -18.39
N MET A 74 -3.82 -7.72 -17.08
CA MET A 74 -2.55 -7.23 -16.51
C MET A 74 -1.35 -8.00 -17.06
N ASN A 75 -1.44 -9.33 -17.16
CA ASN A 75 -0.37 -10.15 -17.73
C ASN A 75 -0.13 -9.81 -19.21
N HIS A 76 -1.21 -9.65 -19.98
CA HIS A 76 -1.13 -9.26 -21.40
C HIS A 76 -0.47 -7.89 -21.59
N ALA A 77 -0.87 -6.88 -20.82
CA ALA A 77 -0.27 -5.55 -20.85
C ALA A 77 1.21 -5.58 -20.46
N TYR A 78 1.57 -6.37 -19.44
CA TYR A 78 2.99 -6.58 -19.07
C TYR A 78 3.80 -7.20 -20.21
N ARG A 79 3.29 -8.26 -20.86
CA ARG A 79 3.97 -8.90 -22.00
C ARG A 79 4.13 -7.98 -23.21
N LYS A 80 3.23 -7.04 -23.41
CA LYS A 80 3.31 -6.02 -24.47
C LYS A 80 4.23 -4.84 -24.12
N GLY A 81 4.72 -4.75 -22.88
CA GLY A 81 5.50 -3.61 -22.40
C GLY A 81 4.67 -2.36 -22.05
N GLU A 82 3.34 -2.47 -22.07
CA GLU A 82 2.41 -1.38 -21.68
C GLU A 82 2.35 -1.21 -20.15
N LEU A 83 2.66 -2.28 -19.40
CA LEU A 83 2.76 -2.26 -17.95
C LEU A 83 4.20 -2.61 -17.54
N SER A 84 4.87 -1.72 -16.83
CA SER A 84 6.23 -1.96 -16.32
C SER A 84 6.23 -3.05 -15.23
N LEU A 85 7.36 -3.75 -15.04
CA LEU A 85 7.53 -4.74 -13.98
C LEU A 85 7.11 -4.27 -12.56
N PRO A 86 7.52 -3.09 -12.04
CA PRO A 86 7.12 -2.67 -10.69
C PRO A 86 5.60 -2.53 -10.55
N HIS A 87 4.95 -1.90 -11.54
CA HIS A 87 3.49 -1.77 -11.58
C HIS A 87 2.78 -3.13 -11.70
N TYR A 88 3.32 -4.05 -12.50
CA TYR A 88 2.76 -5.39 -12.62
C TYR A 88 2.88 -6.17 -11.30
N ALA A 89 4.07 -6.22 -10.71
CA ALA A 89 4.34 -6.93 -9.46
C ALA A 89 3.48 -6.41 -8.31
N ILE A 90 3.39 -5.09 -8.12
CA ILE A 90 2.58 -4.53 -7.03
C ILE A 90 1.08 -4.72 -7.27
N SER A 91 0.61 -4.67 -8.52
CA SER A 91 -0.81 -4.91 -8.83
C SER A 91 -1.22 -6.35 -8.53
N LEU A 92 -0.35 -7.32 -8.83
CA LEU A 92 -0.56 -8.72 -8.43
C LEU A 92 -0.58 -8.89 -6.91
N LEU A 93 0.34 -8.24 -6.17
CA LEU A 93 0.34 -8.28 -4.71
C LEU A 93 -0.93 -7.66 -4.10
N ILE A 94 -1.39 -6.52 -4.62
CA ILE A 94 -2.63 -5.87 -4.16
C ILE A 94 -3.81 -6.83 -4.39
N SER A 95 -3.91 -7.36 -5.60
CA SER A 95 -4.97 -8.29 -6.01
C SER A 95 -5.01 -9.54 -5.14
N LEU A 96 -3.84 -10.09 -4.80
CA LEU A 96 -3.73 -11.32 -4.01
C LEU A 96 -3.95 -11.11 -2.51
N THR A 97 -3.47 -10.00 -1.95
CA THR A 97 -3.34 -9.85 -0.48
C THR A 97 -4.31 -8.84 0.14
N GLY A 98 -4.96 -8.01 -0.69
CA GLY A 98 -5.80 -6.90 -0.27
C GLY A 98 -5.09 -5.88 0.63
N ARG A 99 -3.74 -5.88 0.68
CA ARG A 99 -2.97 -4.93 1.49
C ARG A 99 -3.01 -3.55 0.86
N ARG A 100 -2.86 -2.53 1.69
CA ARG A 100 -2.79 -1.15 1.19
C ARG A 100 -1.52 -0.99 0.34
N PRO A 101 -1.56 -0.29 -0.80
CA PRO A 101 -0.38 -0.06 -1.62
C PRO A 101 0.80 0.51 -0.82
N GLN A 102 0.53 1.46 0.11
CA GLN A 102 1.54 2.02 1.00
C GLN A 102 2.29 0.96 1.84
N GLN A 103 1.64 -0.13 2.24
CA GLN A 103 2.30 -1.20 2.98
C GLN A 103 3.20 -2.06 2.08
N LEU A 104 2.78 -2.24 0.82
CA LEU A 104 3.51 -3.08 -0.15
C LEU A 104 4.74 -2.38 -0.69
N VAL A 105 4.68 -1.06 -0.94
CA VAL A 105 5.86 -0.28 -1.34
C VAL A 105 6.93 -0.19 -0.24
N MET A 106 6.56 -0.42 1.02
CA MET A 106 7.49 -0.45 2.14
C MET A 106 8.24 -1.79 2.28
N LEU A 107 7.89 -2.80 1.48
CA LEU A 107 8.58 -4.09 1.49
C LEU A 107 10.03 -3.91 1.06
N LYS A 108 10.93 -4.57 1.79
CA LYS A 108 12.35 -4.70 1.47
C LYS A 108 12.65 -6.10 0.98
N TYR A 109 13.83 -6.30 0.41
CA TYR A 109 14.27 -7.61 -0.06
C TYR A 109 14.18 -8.68 1.03
N LYS A 110 14.55 -8.35 2.28
CA LYS A 110 14.45 -9.27 3.43
C LYS A 110 13.03 -9.70 3.79
N ASP A 111 12.03 -8.96 3.34
CA ASP A 111 10.63 -9.24 3.63
C ASP A 111 10.07 -10.31 2.67
N LEU A 112 10.81 -10.71 1.63
CA LEU A 112 10.54 -11.90 0.81
C LEU A 112 11.16 -13.13 1.46
N ILE A 113 10.34 -14.02 1.98
CA ILE A 113 10.77 -15.17 2.78
C ILE A 113 10.36 -16.46 2.06
N GLN A 114 11.28 -17.42 2.03
CA GLN A 114 11.00 -18.79 1.63
C GLN A 114 11.12 -19.68 2.85
N LYS A 115 10.09 -20.48 3.12
CA LYS A 115 10.06 -21.45 4.23
C LYS A 115 10.00 -22.86 3.65
N ASN A 116 10.93 -23.71 4.05
CA ASN A 116 10.84 -25.13 3.75
C ASN A 116 9.84 -25.77 4.71
N LEU A 117 8.85 -26.46 4.16
CA LEU A 117 7.85 -27.22 4.92
C LEU A 117 8.33 -28.66 5.12
N ASP A 118 7.84 -29.30 6.18
CA ASP A 118 8.19 -30.69 6.54
C ASP A 118 7.89 -31.71 5.44
N ASN A 119 6.98 -31.37 4.52
CA ASN A 119 6.62 -32.19 3.36
C ASN A 119 7.53 -31.97 2.14
N GLY A 120 8.65 -31.25 2.28
CA GLY A 120 9.60 -30.94 1.21
C GLY A 120 9.17 -29.85 0.25
N LYS A 121 8.00 -29.21 0.45
CA LYS A 121 7.54 -28.08 -0.36
C LYS A 121 8.09 -26.75 0.18
N VAL A 122 8.16 -25.75 -0.69
CA VAL A 122 8.54 -24.37 -0.32
C VAL A 122 7.29 -23.52 -0.23
N GLU A 123 7.09 -22.86 0.91
CA GLU A 123 6.10 -21.80 1.10
C GLU A 123 6.76 -20.44 0.88
N TYR A 124 6.13 -19.59 0.06
CA TYR A 124 6.56 -18.22 -0.17
C TYR A 124 5.75 -17.28 0.72
N VAL A 125 6.44 -16.44 1.48
CA VAL A 125 5.83 -15.56 2.50
C VAL A 125 6.35 -14.14 2.31
N ILE A 126 5.46 -13.16 2.49
CA ILE A 126 5.83 -11.74 2.62
C ILE A 126 5.62 -11.23 4.05
N SER A 127 6.59 -10.52 4.59
CA SER A 127 6.49 -9.86 5.89
C SER A 127 6.06 -8.40 5.72
N VAL A 128 4.76 -8.12 5.86
CA VAL A 128 4.19 -6.81 5.53
C VAL A 128 4.15 -5.88 6.75
N PRO A 129 4.72 -4.66 6.70
CA PRO A 129 4.63 -3.71 7.79
C PRO A 129 3.21 -3.16 7.94
N ARG A 130 2.77 -2.96 9.18
CA ARG A 130 1.48 -2.34 9.50
C ARG A 130 1.60 -0.82 9.54
N VAL A 131 0.81 -0.14 8.71
CA VAL A 131 0.69 1.33 8.71
C VAL A 131 -0.54 1.79 9.51
N LYS A 132 -0.64 3.10 9.75
CA LYS A 132 -1.71 3.75 10.54
C LYS A 132 -1.78 3.29 12.00
N GLN A 133 -0.66 2.89 12.58
CA GLN A 133 -0.52 2.59 14.00
C GLN A 133 0.05 3.83 14.71
N ARG A 134 -0.80 4.73 15.24
CA ARG A 134 -0.35 5.94 15.94
C ARG A 134 0.47 5.55 17.19
N GLY A 135 1.68 6.10 17.30
CA GLY A 135 2.54 6.01 18.50
C GLY A 135 3.02 4.60 18.85
N LYS A 136 3.06 3.67 17.89
CA LYS A 136 3.50 2.28 18.11
C LYS A 136 4.66 1.94 17.19
N GLU A 137 5.55 1.08 17.68
CA GLU A 137 6.58 0.45 16.86
C GLU A 137 5.96 -0.26 15.64
N LEU A 138 6.71 -0.26 14.54
CA LEU A 138 6.30 -0.91 13.30
C LEU A 138 6.18 -2.41 13.52
N ARG A 139 4.94 -2.93 13.50
CA ARG A 139 4.66 -4.36 13.59
C ARG A 139 4.53 -4.94 12.20
N TYR A 140 5.00 -6.17 12.03
CA TYR A 140 4.90 -6.90 10.77
C TYR A 140 3.83 -7.99 10.84
N ARG A 141 3.32 -8.39 9.68
CA ARG A 141 2.45 -9.55 9.54
C ARG A 141 2.92 -10.37 8.35
N GLU A 142 3.22 -11.63 8.61
CA GLU A 142 3.52 -12.59 7.57
C GLU A 142 2.24 -13.06 6.86
N LEU A 143 2.32 -13.19 5.54
CA LEU A 143 1.28 -13.76 4.69
C LEU A 143 1.91 -14.66 3.63
N ALA A 144 1.37 -15.85 3.46
CA ALA A 144 1.70 -16.71 2.34
C ALA A 144 1.20 -16.09 1.03
N ILE A 145 2.00 -16.24 -0.03
CA ILE A 145 1.67 -15.86 -1.40
C ILE A 145 1.94 -17.04 -2.33
N ILE A 146 1.24 -17.07 -3.46
CA ILE A 146 1.45 -18.10 -4.48
C ILE A 146 2.82 -17.93 -5.16
N SER A 147 3.42 -19.03 -5.57
CA SER A 147 4.78 -19.08 -6.11
C SER A 147 4.95 -18.23 -7.37
N GLU A 148 3.92 -18.16 -8.21
CA GLU A 148 3.93 -17.36 -9.44
C GLU A 148 4.12 -15.88 -9.13
N VAL A 149 3.34 -15.35 -8.17
CA VAL A 149 3.46 -13.95 -7.74
C VAL A 149 4.79 -13.73 -7.02
N ALA A 150 5.23 -14.68 -6.18
CA ALA A 150 6.51 -14.59 -5.49
C ALA A 150 7.68 -14.46 -6.48
N SER A 151 7.67 -15.22 -7.58
CA SER A 151 8.72 -15.16 -8.60
C SER A 151 8.80 -13.79 -9.30
N ILE A 152 7.65 -13.18 -9.60
CA ILE A 152 7.56 -11.87 -10.24
C ILE A 152 8.03 -10.76 -9.28
N VAL A 153 7.64 -10.84 -8.00
CA VAL A 153 8.07 -9.90 -6.98
C VAL A 153 9.58 -10.04 -6.69
N GLN A 154 10.10 -11.27 -6.70
CA GLN A 154 11.53 -11.53 -6.58
C GLN A 154 12.33 -10.95 -7.76
N LEU A 155 11.79 -11.05 -8.99
CA LEU A 155 12.39 -10.42 -10.17
C LEU A 155 12.45 -8.89 -10.00
N GLN A 156 11.37 -8.27 -9.54
CA GLN A 156 11.33 -6.84 -9.25
C GLN A 156 12.33 -6.45 -8.15
N ALA A 157 12.41 -7.21 -7.06
CA ALA A 157 13.36 -6.97 -5.98
C ALA A 157 14.81 -7.04 -6.48
N ASN A 158 15.13 -8.00 -7.35
CA ASN A 158 16.45 -8.10 -7.99
C ASN A 158 16.75 -6.91 -8.91
N GLN A 159 15.75 -6.40 -9.64
CA GLN A 159 15.92 -5.20 -10.46
C GLN A 159 16.22 -3.97 -9.60
N SER A 160 15.53 -3.80 -8.48
CA SER A 160 15.81 -2.72 -7.52
C SER A 160 17.21 -2.80 -6.93
N VAL A 161 17.68 -4.00 -6.57
CA VAL A 161 19.06 -4.20 -6.11
C VAL A 161 20.06 -3.79 -7.20
N LYS A 162 19.86 -4.21 -8.45
CA LYS A 162 20.73 -3.80 -9.57
C LYS A 162 20.77 -2.29 -9.77
N LEU A 163 19.64 -1.59 -9.64
CA LEU A 163 19.61 -0.13 -9.74
C LEU A 163 20.44 0.53 -8.64
N VAL A 164 20.37 0.03 -7.41
CA VAL A 164 21.19 0.52 -6.30
C VAL A 164 22.68 0.25 -6.54
N GLU A 165 23.03 -0.97 -6.96
CA GLU A 165 24.42 -1.34 -7.26
C GLU A 165 25.02 -0.49 -8.39
N GLN A 166 24.24 -0.22 -9.44
CA GLN A 166 24.63 0.67 -10.53
C GLN A 166 24.85 2.10 -10.04
N ALA A 167 23.94 2.63 -9.21
CA ALA A 167 24.07 3.97 -8.64
C ALA A 167 25.29 4.10 -7.71
N LEU A 168 25.66 3.03 -7.00
CA LEU A 168 26.81 3.01 -6.11
C LEU A 168 28.13 2.61 -6.79
N GLY A 169 28.08 2.10 -8.02
CA GLY A 169 29.25 1.58 -8.74
C GLY A 169 29.88 0.34 -8.08
N LYS A 170 29.14 -0.40 -7.24
CA LYS A 170 29.63 -1.60 -6.53
C LYS A 170 28.50 -2.58 -6.25
N THR A 171 28.87 -3.85 -6.08
CA THR A 171 27.94 -4.89 -5.61
C THR A 171 27.63 -4.72 -4.14
N LEU A 172 26.39 -5.05 -3.74
CA LEU A 172 25.99 -5.06 -2.33
C LEU A 172 26.36 -6.38 -1.67
N ASP A 173 26.79 -6.32 -0.42
CA ASP A 173 26.84 -7.49 0.45
C ASP A 173 25.42 -7.94 0.83
N ASP A 174 25.30 -9.15 1.37
CA ASP A 174 24.00 -9.75 1.72
C ASP A 174 23.19 -8.93 2.73
N TYR A 175 23.86 -8.27 3.68
CA TYR A 175 23.17 -7.43 4.66
C TYR A 175 22.60 -6.17 3.99
N SER A 176 23.41 -5.47 3.19
CA SER A 176 22.97 -4.28 2.47
C SER A 176 21.85 -4.60 1.48
N LYS A 177 21.97 -5.72 0.74
CA LYS A 177 20.96 -6.20 -0.20
C LYS A 177 19.61 -6.41 0.47
N ARG A 178 19.61 -6.98 1.68
CA ARG A 178 18.39 -7.24 2.48
C ARG A 178 17.61 -5.97 2.83
N GLU A 179 18.28 -4.83 2.92
CA GLU A 179 17.64 -3.55 3.25
C GLU A 179 17.09 -2.77 2.05
N VAL A 180 17.39 -3.23 0.82
CA VAL A 180 16.93 -2.57 -0.42
C VAL A 180 15.40 -2.68 -0.55
N PRO A 181 14.68 -1.56 -0.81
CA PRO A 181 13.26 -1.60 -1.13
C PRO A 181 12.96 -2.45 -2.38
N ILE A 182 11.88 -3.22 -2.37
CA ILE A 182 11.46 -3.99 -3.54
C ILE A 182 11.06 -3.06 -4.70
N PHE A 183 10.45 -1.91 -4.38
CA PHE A 183 9.94 -0.95 -5.36
C PHE A 183 10.73 0.36 -5.25
N LEU A 184 11.60 0.62 -6.23
CA LEU A 184 12.38 1.84 -6.41
C LEU A 184 11.92 2.61 -7.65
#